data_AF-A0AAT9KUB9-F1
#
_entry.id   AF-A0AAT9KUB9-F1
#
_cell.length_a   1.000
_cell.length_b   1.000
_cell.length_c   1.000
_cell.angle_alpha   90.00
_cell.angle_beta   90.00
_cell.angle_gamma   90.00
#
_symmetry.space_group_name_H-M   'P 1'
#
loop_
_entity.id
_entity.type
_entity.pdbx_description
1 polymer ?
#
loop_
_entity_poly.entity_id
_entity_poly.type
_entity_poly.pdbx_seq_one_letter_code
_entity_poly.pdbx_strand_id
1 'polypeptide(L)'
;MERLLAAMESPVDGGLHTVDHQERVRIGARRELAGRTSLHVVRAHRDGVDRYLAIHRGDPGCDPSRIAVRAGENCRTGRVRWDGEAGVLVAELLFDTRLRAGETYLFGYGFEDGTGGASGEYVRGFTFGGGQYVLQVGFDEAALPVRCRRFEQVSAGAARAARRDLTLTGRHRTVHVVEEGVRPGLIGIDWDWD
;
A
#
# COMPACT_ATOMS: atom_id res chain seq x y z
N MET A 1 -14.12 6.46 3.90
CA MET A 1 -13.57 5.87 2.67
C MET A 1 -14.48 6.09 1.47
N GLU A 2 -15.70 5.54 1.45
CA GLU A 2 -16.63 5.67 0.31
C GLU A 2 -16.90 7.12 -0.10
N ARG A 3 -17.10 8.02 0.88
CA ARG A 3 -17.24 9.47 0.63
C ARG A 3 -16.02 10.09 -0.06
N LEU A 4 -14.80 9.68 0.29
CA LEU A 4 -13.58 10.16 -0.36
C LEU A 4 -13.49 9.62 -1.79
N LEU A 5 -13.77 8.33 -2.00
CA LEU A 5 -13.73 7.73 -3.34
C LEU A 5 -14.78 8.34 -4.28
N ALA A 6 -16.00 8.59 -3.78
CA ALA A 6 -17.04 9.28 -4.54
C ALA A 6 -16.62 10.72 -4.94
N ALA A 7 -15.97 11.45 -4.03
CA ALA A 7 -15.45 12.79 -4.31
C ALA A 7 -14.30 12.83 -5.33
N MET A 8 -13.70 11.67 -5.65
CA MET A 8 -12.67 11.54 -6.69
C MET A 8 -13.26 11.19 -8.07
N GLU A 9 -14.59 11.01 -8.17
CA GLU A 9 -15.30 10.71 -9.43
C GLU A 9 -14.69 9.50 -10.18
N SER A 10 -14.12 8.56 -9.44
CA SER A 10 -13.51 7.34 -9.97
C SER A 10 -14.49 6.17 -9.89
N PRO A 11 -14.46 5.24 -10.86
CA PRO A 11 -15.16 3.97 -10.72
C PRO A 11 -14.70 3.22 -9.48
N VAL A 12 -15.60 2.42 -8.91
CA VAL A 12 -15.35 1.62 -7.71
C VAL A 12 -14.18 0.64 -7.89
N ASP A 13 -13.98 0.13 -9.10
CA ASP A 13 -12.89 -0.80 -9.46
C ASP A 13 -11.63 -0.11 -10.01
N GLY A 14 -11.68 1.21 -10.25
CA GLY A 14 -10.59 1.99 -10.86
C GLY A 14 -10.23 1.62 -12.32
N GLY A 15 -10.89 0.64 -12.95
CA GLY A 15 -10.58 0.21 -14.32
C GLY A 15 -9.28 -0.59 -14.50
N LEU A 16 -8.60 -0.97 -13.42
CA LEU A 16 -7.24 -1.54 -13.45
C LEU A 16 -7.14 -2.86 -12.68
N HIS A 17 -6.45 -3.83 -13.27
CA HIS A 17 -6.00 -5.04 -12.58
C HIS A 17 -4.50 -4.98 -12.32
N THR A 18 -4.07 -5.42 -11.14
CA THR A 18 -2.64 -5.56 -10.83
C THR A 18 -2.03 -6.68 -11.65
N VAL A 19 -0.91 -6.39 -12.32
CA VAL A 19 -0.04 -7.40 -12.98
C VAL A 19 1.15 -7.70 -12.09
N ASP A 20 1.81 -6.65 -11.58
CA ASP A 20 2.91 -6.74 -10.61
C ASP A 20 2.86 -5.55 -9.68
N HIS A 21 3.08 -5.75 -8.39
CA HIS A 21 3.15 -4.65 -7.42
C HIS A 21 4.25 -4.92 -6.41
N GLN A 22 5.24 -4.02 -6.37
CA GLN A 22 6.33 -4.08 -5.40
C GLN A 22 6.22 -2.93 -4.43
N GLU A 23 6.30 -3.24 -3.16
CA GLU A 23 6.20 -2.28 -2.08
C GLU A 23 7.37 -2.37 -1.11
N ARG A 24 7.86 -1.20 -0.72
CA ARG A 24 8.83 -1.06 0.35
C ARG A 24 8.28 -0.12 1.40
N VAL A 25 8.11 -0.64 2.60
CA VAL A 25 7.64 0.08 3.78
C VAL A 25 8.83 0.31 4.70
N ARG A 26 8.92 1.51 5.26
CA ARG A 26 9.94 1.90 6.23
C ARG A 26 9.28 2.18 7.58
N ILE A 27 9.76 1.52 8.61
CA ILE A 27 9.40 1.77 10.00
C ILE A 27 10.52 2.59 10.65
N GLY A 28 10.16 3.71 11.26
CA GLY A 28 11.09 4.68 11.84
C GLY A 28 11.52 4.37 13.27
N ALA A 29 12.45 5.18 13.78
CA ALA A 29 13.04 5.03 15.12
C ALA A 29 12.03 5.15 16.28
N ARG A 30 10.87 5.78 16.06
CA ARG A 30 9.78 5.85 17.05
C ARG A 30 8.75 4.74 16.85
N ARG A 31 9.10 3.68 16.10
CA ARG A 31 8.23 2.57 15.72
C ARG A 31 7.09 2.97 14.77
N GLU A 32 7.11 4.18 14.22
CA GLU A 32 6.08 4.68 13.31
C GLU A 32 6.24 4.09 11.90
N LEU A 33 5.15 3.89 11.16
CA LEU A 33 5.25 3.85 9.70
C LEU A 33 5.80 5.21 9.29
N ALA A 34 6.97 5.24 8.65
CA ALA A 34 7.70 6.45 8.26
C ALA A 34 7.57 6.75 6.77
N GLY A 35 7.31 5.72 5.97
CA GLY A 35 6.99 5.90 4.56
C GLY A 35 6.81 4.60 3.81
N ARG A 36 6.29 4.72 2.59
CA ARG A 36 6.03 3.62 1.67
C ARG A 36 6.32 4.07 0.26
N THR A 37 6.99 3.22 -0.51
CA THR A 37 7.12 3.36 -1.96
C THR A 37 6.50 2.15 -2.67
N SER A 38 5.85 2.39 -3.80
CA SER A 38 5.21 1.40 -4.65
C SER A 38 5.70 1.55 -6.08
N LEU A 39 6.06 0.44 -6.71
CA LEU A 39 6.20 0.30 -8.16
C LEU A 39 5.12 -0.66 -8.63
N HIS A 40 4.29 -0.24 -9.59
CA HIS A 40 3.06 -0.95 -9.95
C HIS A 40 2.96 -1.08 -11.45
N VAL A 41 2.79 -2.32 -11.92
CA VAL A 41 2.34 -2.62 -13.27
C VAL A 41 0.87 -3.00 -13.20
N VAL A 42 0.06 -2.27 -13.95
CA VAL A 42 -1.38 -2.50 -14.05
C VAL A 42 -1.77 -2.85 -15.48
N ARG A 43 -2.92 -3.50 -15.64
CA ARG A 43 -3.59 -3.71 -16.92
C ARG A 43 -4.96 -3.06 -16.89
N ALA A 44 -5.26 -2.22 -17.88
CA ALA A 44 -6.59 -1.68 -18.06
C ALA A 44 -7.55 -2.80 -18.51
N HIS A 45 -8.69 -2.95 -17.85
CA HIS A 45 -9.73 -3.92 -18.27
C HIS A 45 -10.89 -3.23 -19.01
N ARG A 46 -10.77 -1.93 -19.28
CA ARG A 46 -11.70 -1.10 -20.03
C ARG A 46 -10.96 0.08 -20.66
N ASP A 47 -11.57 0.71 -21.65
CA ASP A 47 -10.99 1.86 -22.34
C ASP A 47 -11.06 3.15 -21.50
N GLY A 48 -10.11 4.05 -21.75
CA GLY A 48 -10.12 5.43 -21.26
C GLY A 48 -9.58 5.60 -19.84
N VAL A 49 -8.93 4.59 -19.27
CA VAL A 49 -8.31 4.70 -17.95
C VAL A 49 -7.09 5.62 -18.04
N ASP A 50 -7.08 6.71 -17.25
CA ASP A 50 -6.04 7.73 -17.28
C ASP A 50 -5.38 8.00 -15.93
N ARG A 51 -5.80 7.27 -14.89
CA ARG A 51 -5.36 7.49 -13.52
C ARG A 51 -5.44 6.25 -12.65
N TYR A 52 -4.74 6.32 -11.52
CA TYR A 52 -4.85 5.39 -10.40
C TYR A 52 -5.20 6.16 -9.12
N LEU A 53 -6.03 5.56 -8.26
CA LEU A 53 -6.30 6.10 -6.92
C LEU A 53 -5.46 5.37 -5.87
N ALA A 54 -4.44 6.05 -5.37
CA ALA A 54 -3.60 5.53 -4.30
C ALA A 54 -4.21 5.87 -2.93
N ILE A 55 -4.44 4.85 -2.11
CA ILE A 55 -5.04 4.98 -0.77
C ILE A 55 -3.96 4.75 0.28
N HIS A 56 -3.90 5.64 1.26
CA HIS A 56 -3.09 5.51 2.46
C HIS A 56 -3.98 5.59 3.69
N ARG A 57 -3.85 4.63 4.59
CA ARG A 57 -4.44 4.68 5.92
C ARG A 57 -3.28 4.76 6.90
N GLY A 58 -3.25 5.83 7.68
CA GLY A 58 -2.24 5.98 8.72
C GLY A 58 -2.55 5.13 9.94
N ASP A 59 -1.52 4.87 10.73
CA ASP A 59 -1.63 4.23 12.04
C ASP A 59 -2.40 5.10 13.05
N PRO A 60 -2.85 4.56 14.19
CA PRO A 60 -3.56 5.32 15.22
C PRO A 60 -2.84 6.63 15.59
N GLY A 61 -3.59 7.73 15.64
CA GLY A 61 -3.06 9.07 15.92
C GLY A 61 -2.42 9.78 14.71
N CYS A 62 -2.44 9.18 13.52
CA CYS A 62 -1.99 9.81 12.28
C CYS A 62 -2.73 11.13 12.00
N ASP A 63 -1.98 12.11 11.47
CA ASP A 63 -2.52 13.34 10.90
C ASP A 63 -2.42 13.27 9.37
N PRO A 64 -3.50 12.89 8.66
CA PRO A 64 -3.46 12.69 7.22
C PRO A 64 -3.25 14.00 6.44
N SER A 65 -3.44 15.17 7.06
CA SER A 65 -3.18 16.46 6.42
C SER A 65 -1.68 16.74 6.23
N ARG A 66 -0.82 16.04 6.98
CA ARG A 66 0.64 16.19 6.96
C ARG A 66 1.35 15.10 6.16
N ILE A 67 0.62 14.15 5.60
CA ILE A 67 1.18 13.09 4.77
C ILE A 67 1.58 13.66 3.41
N ALA A 68 2.82 13.43 3.00
CA ALA A 68 3.28 13.86 1.68
C ALA A 68 3.09 12.73 0.65
N VAL A 69 2.40 13.05 -0.44
CA VAL A 69 2.30 12.18 -1.62
C VAL A 69 3.47 12.45 -2.54
N ARG A 70 4.15 11.40 -2.99
CA ARG A 70 5.24 11.47 -3.97
C ARG A 70 4.83 10.69 -5.21
N ALA A 71 4.57 11.38 -6.31
CA ALA A 71 4.53 10.70 -7.61
C ALA A 71 5.96 10.35 -8.04
N GLY A 72 6.13 9.13 -8.57
CA GLY A 72 7.39 8.61 -9.07
C GLY A 72 7.31 8.39 -10.58
N GLU A 73 7.63 7.17 -11.02
CA GLU A 73 7.67 6.80 -12.43
C GLU A 73 6.31 7.02 -13.11
N ASN A 74 6.35 7.61 -14.31
CA ASN A 74 5.24 7.67 -15.27
C ASN A 74 3.89 8.15 -14.70
N CYS A 75 3.89 8.98 -13.65
CA CYS A 75 2.68 9.62 -13.19
C CYS A 75 2.97 10.95 -12.53
N ARG A 76 1.92 11.74 -12.33
CA ARG A 76 1.96 12.94 -11.50
C ARG A 76 0.78 12.96 -10.53
N THR A 77 0.96 13.64 -9.41
CA THR A 77 -0.11 13.79 -8.42
C THR A 77 -1.21 14.71 -8.96
N GLY A 78 -2.45 14.24 -8.91
CA GLY A 78 -3.67 15.00 -9.20
C GLY A 78 -4.31 15.53 -7.91
N ARG A 79 -5.61 15.32 -7.74
CA ARG A 79 -6.31 15.71 -6.50
C ARG A 79 -5.84 14.84 -5.33
N VAL A 80 -5.71 15.47 -4.17
CA VAL A 80 -5.45 14.79 -2.89
C VAL A 80 -6.58 15.15 -1.94
N ARG A 81 -7.19 14.14 -1.33
CA ARG A 81 -8.29 14.28 -0.36
C ARG A 81 -7.99 13.43 0.86
N TRP A 82 -8.41 13.88 2.02
CA TRP A 82 -8.20 13.17 3.27
C TRP A 82 -9.40 13.31 4.20
N ASP A 83 -9.48 12.40 5.15
CA ASP A 83 -10.49 12.35 6.21
C ASP A 83 -9.75 12.17 7.54
N GLY A 84 -9.79 13.21 8.37
CA GLY A 84 -9.06 13.27 9.64
C GLY A 84 -9.59 12.30 10.68
N GLU A 85 -10.91 12.08 10.72
CA GLU A 85 -11.54 11.14 11.64
C GLU A 85 -11.17 9.69 11.27
N ALA A 86 -11.16 9.38 9.97
CA ALA A 86 -10.81 8.05 9.49
C ALA A 86 -9.30 7.78 9.40
N GLY A 87 -8.44 8.80 9.51
CA GLY A 87 -7.00 8.69 9.31
C GLY A 87 -6.61 8.24 7.89
N VAL A 88 -7.37 8.66 6.88
CA VAL A 88 -7.22 8.19 5.50
C VAL A 88 -6.90 9.34 4.55
N LEU A 89 -6.00 9.09 3.61
CA LEU A 89 -5.71 9.96 2.47
C LEU A 89 -5.88 9.17 1.16
N VAL A 90 -6.46 9.82 0.16
CA VAL A 90 -6.61 9.32 -1.21
C VAL A 90 -5.95 10.32 -2.17
N ALA A 91 -5.05 9.82 -3.01
CA ALA A 91 -4.37 10.62 -4.03
C ALA A 91 -4.66 10.08 -5.43
N GLU A 92 -4.98 10.99 -6.35
CA GLU A 92 -4.96 10.71 -7.78
C GLU A 92 -3.53 10.68 -8.29
N LEU A 93 -3.21 9.66 -9.08
CA LEU A 93 -1.99 9.56 -9.86
C LEU A 93 -2.39 9.53 -11.33
N LEU A 94 -2.11 10.60 -12.04
CA LEU A 94 -2.49 10.78 -13.45
C LEU A 94 -1.38 10.24 -14.34
N PHE A 95 -1.73 9.43 -15.34
CA PHE A 95 -0.80 8.80 -16.27
C PHE A 95 -0.40 9.70 -17.44
N ASP A 96 -1.08 10.84 -17.61
CA ASP A 96 -0.96 11.75 -18.77
C ASP A 96 -1.14 11.06 -20.13
N THR A 97 -1.77 9.88 -20.11
CA THR A 97 -2.21 9.11 -21.27
C THR A 97 -3.50 8.35 -20.92
N ARG A 98 -4.22 7.89 -21.94
CA ARG A 98 -5.44 7.08 -21.78
C ARG A 98 -5.16 5.66 -22.28
N LEU A 99 -5.27 4.71 -21.37
CA LEU A 99 -5.11 3.29 -21.67
C LEU A 99 -6.36 2.72 -22.33
N ARG A 100 -6.16 1.83 -23.29
CA ARG A 100 -7.17 0.95 -23.87
C ARG A 100 -7.24 -0.36 -23.11
N ALA A 101 -8.37 -1.06 -23.21
CA ALA A 101 -8.53 -2.38 -22.63
C ALA A 101 -7.42 -3.33 -23.10
N GLY A 102 -6.79 -4.02 -22.15
CA GLY A 102 -5.67 -4.92 -22.38
C GLY A 102 -4.28 -4.27 -22.25
N GLU A 103 -4.16 -2.94 -22.40
CA GLU A 103 -2.88 -2.25 -22.28
C GLU A 103 -2.34 -2.29 -20.85
N THR A 104 -1.02 -2.44 -20.75
CA THR A 104 -0.31 -2.40 -19.48
C THR A 104 0.36 -1.06 -19.26
N TYR A 105 0.46 -0.62 -18.01
CA TYR A 105 1.14 0.61 -17.65
C TYR A 105 1.95 0.42 -16.37
N LEU A 106 3.18 0.91 -16.36
CA LEU A 106 4.06 0.90 -15.21
C LEU A 106 4.13 2.32 -14.64
N PHE A 107 3.92 2.45 -13.34
CA PHE A 107 4.05 3.72 -12.63
C PHE A 107 4.54 3.50 -11.20
N GLY A 108 5.04 4.55 -10.57
CA GLY A 108 5.53 4.51 -9.19
C GLY A 108 5.00 5.66 -8.34
N TYR A 109 4.86 5.43 -7.05
CA TYR A 109 4.41 6.45 -6.09
C TYR A 109 4.83 6.12 -4.66
N GLY A 110 4.70 7.08 -3.76
CA GLY A 110 4.93 6.88 -2.34
C GLY A 110 4.16 7.82 -1.44
N PHE A 111 4.13 7.44 -0.16
CA PHE A 111 3.62 8.26 0.92
C PHE A 111 4.70 8.39 1.97
N GLU A 112 4.99 9.62 2.39
CA GLU A 112 5.75 9.89 3.60
C GLU A 112 4.73 10.25 4.68
N ASP A 113 4.51 9.32 5.57
CA ASP A 113 3.70 9.46 6.77
C ASP A 113 4.62 9.08 7.90
N GLY A 114 4.83 9.98 8.86
CA GLY A 114 5.54 9.69 10.11
C GLY A 114 4.75 10.25 11.29
N THR A 115 3.45 10.46 11.09
CA THR A 115 2.60 11.19 12.04
C THR A 115 1.85 10.27 12.99
N GLY A 116 1.69 9.00 12.61
CA GLY A 116 1.07 7.98 13.44
C GLY A 116 1.91 7.60 14.66
N GLY A 117 1.27 6.85 15.57
CA GLY A 117 1.93 6.17 16.66
C GLY A 117 2.75 4.96 16.21
N ALA A 118 3.05 4.07 17.17
CA ALA A 118 3.75 2.83 16.87
C ALA A 118 2.91 1.93 15.94
N SER A 119 3.47 1.59 14.79
CA SER A 119 2.89 0.68 13.83
C SER A 119 3.15 -0.76 14.28
N GLY A 120 2.17 -1.64 14.13
CA GLY A 120 2.30 -3.08 14.44
C GLY A 120 2.16 -3.98 13.23
N GLU A 121 1.81 -3.40 12.08
CA GLU A 121 1.59 -4.14 10.85
C GLU A 121 1.56 -3.25 9.62
N TYR A 122 1.75 -3.89 8.47
CA TYR A 122 1.41 -3.31 7.20
C TYR A 122 0.56 -4.30 6.40
N VAL A 123 -0.55 -3.80 5.83
CA VAL A 123 -1.51 -4.60 5.09
C VAL A 123 -1.83 -3.97 3.73
N ARG A 124 -1.90 -4.82 2.70
CA ARG A 124 -2.37 -4.47 1.37
C ARG A 124 -3.62 -5.27 1.04
N GLY A 125 -4.65 -4.57 0.56
CA GLY A 125 -5.86 -5.19 0.05
C GLY A 125 -5.84 -5.31 -1.48
N PHE A 126 -6.38 -6.42 -1.96
CA PHE A 126 -6.56 -6.72 -3.38
C PHE A 126 -8.02 -7.05 -3.66
N THR A 127 -8.63 -6.27 -4.54
CA THR A 127 -10.01 -6.52 -5.00
C THR A 127 -10.05 -7.66 -6.01
N PHE A 128 -9.01 -7.79 -6.83
CA PHE A 128 -8.88 -8.79 -7.88
C PHE A 128 -7.60 -9.60 -7.68
N GLY A 129 -7.64 -10.86 -8.08
CA GLY A 129 -6.47 -11.73 -8.08
C GLY A 129 -5.71 -11.75 -9.41
N GLY A 130 -4.61 -12.50 -9.44
CA GLY A 130 -3.88 -12.90 -10.66
C GLY A 130 -2.55 -12.18 -10.92
N GLY A 131 -2.27 -11.07 -10.23
CA GLY A 131 -0.97 -10.38 -10.30
C GLY A 131 0.03 -10.89 -9.27
N GLN A 132 1.31 -10.60 -9.48
CA GLN A 132 2.37 -10.83 -8.50
C GLN A 132 2.40 -9.67 -7.48
N TYR A 133 2.72 -9.97 -6.23
CA TYR A 133 2.92 -8.98 -5.19
C TYR A 133 4.19 -9.24 -4.38
N VAL A 134 4.95 -8.18 -4.13
CA VAL A 134 6.11 -8.20 -3.25
C VAL A 134 5.94 -7.11 -2.20
N LEU A 135 5.99 -7.50 -0.93
CA LEU A 135 6.03 -6.57 0.20
C LEU A 135 7.33 -6.76 0.96
N GLN A 136 8.11 -5.69 1.09
CA GLN A 136 9.26 -5.61 1.98
C GLN A 136 8.99 -4.56 3.06
N VAL A 137 9.27 -4.93 4.31
CA VAL A 137 9.25 -4.01 5.46
C VAL A 137 10.67 -3.89 5.98
N GLY A 138 11.18 -2.67 6.09
CA GLY A 138 12.47 -2.35 6.69
C GLY A 138 12.31 -1.57 7.98
N PHE A 139 13.10 -1.93 8.99
CA PHE A 139 13.06 -1.35 10.32
C PHE A 139 14.28 -0.46 10.59
N ASP A 140 14.05 0.64 11.29
CA ASP A 140 15.11 1.48 11.84
C ASP A 140 15.95 0.69 12.86
N GLU A 141 17.23 1.01 12.96
CA GLU A 141 18.15 0.28 13.83
C GLU A 141 17.92 0.50 15.32
N ALA A 142 17.30 1.63 15.68
CA ALA A 142 16.90 1.91 17.04
C ALA A 142 15.55 1.25 17.42
N ALA A 143 14.86 0.62 16.46
CA ALA A 143 13.52 0.06 16.65
C ALA A 143 13.38 -1.27 15.90
N LEU A 144 13.99 -2.34 16.44
CA LEU A 144 13.87 -3.69 15.89
C LEU A 144 12.70 -4.46 16.54
N PRO A 145 11.88 -5.19 15.74
CA PRO A 145 10.83 -6.04 16.28
C PRO A 145 11.42 -7.33 16.88
N VAL A 146 10.77 -7.87 17.90
CA VAL A 146 11.14 -9.18 18.47
C VAL A 146 10.65 -10.34 17.61
N ARG A 147 9.58 -10.10 16.84
CA ARG A 147 8.97 -11.11 15.97
C ARG A 147 8.27 -10.45 14.79
N CYS A 148 8.40 -11.05 13.61
CA CYS A 148 7.66 -10.68 12.40
C CYS A 148 6.92 -11.90 11.86
N ARG A 149 5.69 -11.73 11.39
CA ARG A 149 4.90 -12.80 10.77
C ARG A 149 4.22 -12.29 9.51
N ARG A 150 4.25 -13.07 8.44
CA ARG A 150 3.31 -12.86 7.33
C ARG A 150 1.91 -13.27 7.76
N PHE A 151 0.88 -12.73 7.13
CA PHE A 151 -0.48 -13.23 7.25
C PHE A 151 -1.27 -12.98 5.96
N GLU A 152 -2.34 -13.74 5.81
CA GLU A 152 -3.40 -13.50 4.84
C GLU A 152 -4.74 -13.36 5.57
N GLN A 153 -5.67 -12.61 4.99
CA GLN A 153 -6.99 -12.42 5.57
C GLN A 153 -8.02 -12.17 4.47
N VAL A 154 -9.16 -12.88 4.52
CA VAL A 154 -10.15 -12.83 3.42
C VAL A 154 -10.87 -11.48 3.31
N SER A 155 -11.05 -10.78 4.44
CA SER A 155 -11.68 -9.47 4.51
C SER A 155 -11.37 -8.80 5.85
N ALA A 156 -11.53 -7.48 5.94
CA ALA A 156 -11.36 -6.76 7.20
C ALA A 156 -12.27 -7.36 8.30
N GLY A 157 -11.70 -7.64 9.47
CA GLY A 157 -12.39 -8.27 10.61
C GLY A 157 -12.41 -9.81 10.60
N ALA A 158 -12.10 -10.47 9.48
CA ALA A 158 -11.93 -11.92 9.46
C ALA A 158 -10.67 -12.38 10.20
N ALA A 159 -10.63 -13.64 10.61
CA ALA A 159 -9.44 -14.21 11.25
C ALA A 159 -8.25 -14.24 10.28
N ARG A 160 -7.05 -13.98 10.82
CA ARG A 160 -5.79 -14.14 10.07
C ARG A 160 -5.49 -15.61 9.81
N ALA A 161 -5.17 -15.94 8.58
CA ALA A 161 -4.71 -17.24 8.13
C ALA A 161 -3.23 -17.19 7.70
N ALA A 162 -2.67 -18.36 7.39
CA ALA A 162 -1.32 -18.52 6.83
C ALA A 162 -0.18 -17.85 7.63
N ARG A 163 -0.38 -17.66 8.94
CA ARG A 163 0.61 -17.00 9.82
C ARG A 163 1.88 -17.84 9.87
N ARG A 164 2.99 -17.25 9.44
CA ARG A 164 4.32 -17.85 9.48
C ARG A 164 5.34 -16.80 9.89
N ASP A 165 6.26 -17.19 10.76
CA ASP A 165 7.36 -16.33 11.16
C ASP A 165 8.24 -15.96 9.96
N LEU A 166 8.72 -14.73 9.97
CA LEU A 166 9.69 -14.19 9.02
C LEU A 166 10.95 -13.83 9.79
N THR A 167 12.09 -14.28 9.29
CA THR A 167 13.39 -13.96 9.88
C THR A 167 13.82 -12.57 9.43
N LEU A 168 14.01 -11.67 10.39
CA LEU A 168 14.60 -10.36 10.15
C LEU A 168 16.03 -10.53 9.63
N THR A 169 16.33 -9.93 8.48
CA THR A 169 17.70 -9.95 7.95
C THR A 169 18.61 -9.09 8.83
N GLY A 170 19.83 -9.56 9.14
CA GLY A 170 20.71 -8.92 10.12
C GLY A 170 21.05 -7.46 9.78
N ARG A 171 22.05 -7.22 8.92
CA ARG A 171 22.50 -5.86 8.58
C ARG A 171 21.43 -4.99 7.92
N HIS A 172 20.54 -5.60 7.14
CA HIS A 172 19.55 -4.88 6.34
C HIS A 172 18.24 -4.62 7.09
N ARG A 173 17.97 -5.34 8.18
CA ARG A 173 16.81 -5.14 9.07
C ARG A 173 15.49 -5.17 8.31
N THR A 174 15.39 -6.06 7.34
CA THR A 174 14.18 -6.22 6.52
C THR A 174 13.59 -7.62 6.62
N VAL A 175 12.28 -7.69 6.46
CA VAL A 175 11.51 -8.91 6.14
C VAL A 175 10.77 -8.70 4.84
N HIS A 176 10.39 -9.78 4.16
CA HIS A 176 9.57 -9.68 2.97
C HIS A 176 8.66 -10.89 2.77
N VAL A 177 7.65 -10.71 1.94
CA VAL A 177 6.77 -11.75 1.41
C VAL A 177 6.61 -11.54 -0.09
N VAL A 178 6.48 -12.65 -0.82
CA VAL A 178 6.16 -12.67 -2.25
C VAL A 178 4.93 -13.55 -2.42
N GLU A 179 3.95 -13.05 -3.16
CA GLU A 179 2.81 -13.82 -3.63
C GLU A 179 2.84 -13.81 -5.17
N GLU A 180 3.12 -14.97 -5.76
CA GLU A 180 3.25 -15.11 -7.23
C GLU A 180 1.90 -14.98 -7.95
N GLY A 181 0.81 -15.28 -7.25
CA GLY A 181 -0.56 -15.18 -7.75
C GLY A 181 -1.49 -14.74 -6.64
N VAL A 182 -1.64 -13.42 -6.50
CA VAL A 182 -2.48 -12.83 -5.46
C VAL A 182 -3.94 -13.28 -5.62
N ARG A 183 -4.61 -13.52 -4.50
CA ARG A 183 -6.06 -13.76 -4.43
C ARG A 183 -6.76 -12.51 -3.89
N PRO A 184 -8.06 -12.31 -4.19
CA PRO A 184 -8.85 -11.29 -3.52
C PRO A 184 -8.78 -11.46 -1.99
N GLY A 185 -8.57 -10.36 -1.28
CA GLY A 185 -8.36 -10.36 0.16
C GLY A 185 -7.25 -9.41 0.59
N LEU A 186 -6.66 -9.69 1.76
CA LEU A 186 -5.61 -8.91 2.39
C LEU A 186 -4.36 -9.77 2.58
N ILE A 187 -3.20 -9.21 2.27
CA ILE A 187 -1.89 -9.78 2.55
C ILE A 187 -1.12 -8.76 3.38
N GLY A 188 -0.37 -9.22 4.38
CA GLY A 188 0.40 -8.31 5.22
C GLY A 188 1.51 -8.98 6.00
N ILE A 189 2.24 -8.13 6.71
CA ILE A 189 3.23 -8.51 7.71
C ILE A 189 2.87 -7.79 8.99
N ASP A 190 2.75 -8.54 10.09
CA ASP A 190 2.64 -8.00 11.44
C ASP A 190 3.93 -8.24 12.22
N TRP A 191 4.15 -7.43 13.25
CA TRP A 191 5.30 -7.55 14.12
C TRP A 191 4.96 -7.20 15.58
N ASP A 192 5.68 -7.85 16.48
CA ASP A 192 5.61 -7.59 17.91
C ASP A 192 6.87 -6.78 18.30
N TRP A 193 6.68 -5.81 19.18
CA TRP A 193 7.77 -4.95 19.66
C TRP A 193 8.44 -5.44 20.94
N ASP A 194 7.70 -6.22 21.74
CA ASP A 194 8.09 -6.70 23.07
C ASP A 194 7.71 -8.19 23.22
#